data_AF-A0A1B6L4N5-F1
#
_entry.id   AF-A0A1B6L4N5-F1
#
_cell.length_a   1.000
_cell.length_b   1.000
_cell.length_c   1.000
_cell.angle_alpha   90.00
_cell.angle_beta   90.00
_cell.angle_gamma   90.00
#
_symmetry.space_group_name_H-M   'P 1'
#
loop_
_entity.id
_entity.type
_entity.pdbx_description
1 polymer ?
#
loop_
_entity_poly.entity_id
_entity_poly.type
_entity_poly.pdbx_seq_one_letter_code
_entity_poly.pdbx_strand_id
1 'polypeptide(L)'
;HLLTYGSPACDLVHFLWTSATHEVRRNRLEDLYHTYLNTFNNKLEELGCPERLTYENLQAVIKRFGLMAVFIVVVMQPYKRDPNPFPHEAFMGRECHGEAKKTYEKWYSEDYLEHHFPNLMEALELAGVFDFLDKTAID
;
A
#
# COMPACT_ATOMS: atom_id res chain seq x y z
N HIS A 1 -7.18 -17.41 7.67
CA HIS A 1 -6.62 -16.69 8.84
C HIS A 1 -5.73 -15.55 8.33
N LEU A 2 -6.28 -14.36 8.06
CA LEU A 2 -5.50 -13.21 7.53
C LEU A 2 -5.21 -12.12 8.57
N LEU A 3 -5.82 -12.24 9.76
CA LEU A 3 -5.59 -11.33 10.88
C LEU A 3 -4.54 -11.97 11.80
N THR A 4 -3.27 -11.77 11.47
CA THR A 4 -2.16 -11.94 12.42
C THR A 4 -1.90 -10.59 13.09
N TYR A 5 -1.35 -10.57 14.30
CA TYR A 5 -0.88 -9.34 14.94
C TYR A 5 0.25 -8.73 14.09
N GLY A 6 -0.12 -7.91 13.11
CA GLY A 6 0.80 -7.09 12.32
C GLY A 6 1.14 -5.81 13.07
N SER A 7 2.22 -5.15 12.65
CA SER A 7 2.48 -3.78 13.11
C SER A 7 1.29 -2.89 12.69
N PRO A 8 0.71 -2.04 13.57
CA PRO A 8 -0.38 -1.12 13.21
C PRO A 8 -0.09 -0.24 12.00
N ALA A 9 1.20 0.00 11.71
CA ALA A 9 1.61 0.75 10.54
C ALA A 9 1.57 -0.07 9.24
N CYS A 10 1.71 -1.39 9.31
CA CYS A 10 1.44 -2.29 8.19
C CYS A 10 -0.02 -2.16 7.76
N ASP A 11 -0.94 -2.14 8.73
CA ASP A 11 -2.37 -1.96 8.46
C ASP A 11 -2.67 -0.59 7.86
N LEU A 12 -1.99 0.47 8.32
CA LEU A 12 -2.13 1.82 7.76
C LEU A 12 -1.66 1.87 6.29
N VAL A 13 -0.47 1.36 5.99
CA VAL A 13 0.05 1.30 4.61
C VAL A 13 -0.86 0.43 3.75
N HIS A 14 -1.30 -0.73 4.25
CA HIS A 14 -2.25 -1.58 3.55
C HIS A 14 -3.56 -0.84 3.23
N PHE A 15 -4.15 -0.14 4.20
CA PHE A 15 -5.37 0.64 4.02
C PHE A 15 -5.20 1.74 2.96
N LEU A 16 -4.12 2.52 3.05
CA LEU A 16 -3.80 3.59 2.11
C LEU A 16 -3.72 3.11 0.67
N TRP A 17 -2.95 2.05 0.44
CA TRP A 17 -2.67 1.59 -0.91
C TRP A 17 -3.74 0.66 -1.48
N THR A 18 -4.66 0.15 -0.66
CA THR A 18 -5.80 -0.65 -1.15
C THR A 18 -7.10 0.14 -1.27
N SER A 19 -7.35 1.11 -0.40
CA SER A 19 -8.70 1.65 -0.17
C SER A 19 -8.80 3.17 -0.31
N ALA A 20 -7.71 3.92 -0.19
CA ALA A 20 -7.75 5.36 -0.46
C ALA A 20 -8.09 5.64 -1.94
N THR A 21 -8.80 6.74 -2.21
CA THR A 21 -9.03 7.19 -3.58
C THR A 21 -7.75 7.77 -4.16
N HIS A 22 -7.70 7.90 -5.49
CA HIS A 22 -6.58 8.57 -6.16
C HIS A 22 -6.35 9.99 -5.61
N GLU A 23 -7.42 10.75 -5.42
CA GLU A 23 -7.36 12.11 -4.86
C GLU A 23 -6.72 12.14 -3.48
N VAL A 24 -7.06 11.18 -2.60
CA VAL A 24 -6.46 11.10 -1.26
C VAL A 24 -4.97 10.76 -1.36
N ARG A 25 -4.59 9.80 -2.23
CA ARG A 25 -3.18 9.42 -2.39
C ARG A 25 -2.32 10.53 -3.00
N ARG A 26 -2.90 11.34 -3.87
CA ARG A 26 -2.19 12.42 -4.56
C ARG A 26 -2.07 13.68 -3.70
N ASN A 27 -3.18 14.11 -3.11
CA ASN A 27 -3.29 15.47 -2.58
C ASN A 27 -3.55 15.52 -1.06
N ARG A 28 -3.91 14.40 -0.42
CA ARG A 28 -4.33 14.41 0.99
C ARG A 28 -3.70 13.33 1.87
N LEU A 29 -2.54 12.79 1.49
CA LEU A 29 -1.82 11.82 2.33
C LEU A 29 -1.39 12.46 3.65
N GLU A 30 -0.89 13.69 3.61
CA GLU A 30 -0.45 14.42 4.80
C GLU A 30 -1.60 14.65 5.79
N ASP A 31 -2.76 15.12 5.30
CA ASP A 31 -3.97 15.26 6.11
C ASP A 31 -4.37 13.93 6.78
N LEU A 32 -4.27 12.83 6.04
CA LEU A 32 -4.62 11.51 6.53
C LEU A 32 -3.61 11.03 7.59
N TYR A 33 -2.32 11.31 7.42
CA TYR A 33 -1.29 11.02 8.41
C TYR A 33 -1.53 11.79 9.71
N HIS A 34 -1.84 13.09 9.63
CA HIS A 34 -2.18 13.88 10.81
C HIS A 34 -3.48 13.39 11.47
N THR A 35 -4.49 13.03 10.68
CA THR A 35 -5.75 12.49 11.20
C THR A 35 -5.51 11.17 11.95
N TYR A 36 -4.72 10.27 11.37
CA TYR A 36 -4.35 9.00 12.01
C TYR A 36 -3.55 9.25 13.30
N LEU A 37 -2.53 10.11 13.23
CA LEU A 37 -1.67 10.44 14.36
C LEU A 37 -2.47 10.99 15.55
N ASN A 38 -3.34 11.97 15.29
CA ASN A 38 -4.18 12.59 16.30
C ASN A 38 -5.17 11.58 16.88
N THR A 39 -5.86 10.81 16.03
CA THR A 39 -6.82 9.80 16.47
C THR A 39 -6.15 8.73 17.33
N PHE A 40 -4.99 8.24 16.91
CA PHE A 40 -4.24 7.22 17.63
C PHE A 40 -3.76 7.73 19.00
N ASN A 41 -3.14 8.91 19.05
CA ASN A 41 -2.64 9.48 20.30
C ASN A 41 -3.78 9.83 21.27
N ASN A 42 -4.91 10.35 20.78
CA ASN A 42 -6.09 10.60 21.61
C ASN A 42 -6.63 9.29 22.20
N LYS A 43 -6.64 8.20 21.42
CA LYS A 43 -7.06 6.88 21.92
C LYS A 43 -6.09 6.31 22.96
N LEU A 44 -4.79 6.51 22.80
CA LEU A 44 -3.81 6.14 23.83
C LEU A 44 -4.04 6.92 25.13
N GLU A 45 -4.36 8.22 25.03
CA GLU A 45 -4.68 9.04 26.19
C GLU A 45 -5.95 8.57 26.92
N GLU A 46 -7.04 8.32 26.17
CA GLU A 46 -8.29 7.77 26.73
C GLU A 46 -8.08 6.44 27.46
N LEU A 47 -7.12 5.63 27.00
CA LEU A 47 -6.76 4.34 27.60
C LEU A 47 -5.73 4.44 28.74
N GLY A 48 -5.24 5.65 29.06
CA GLY A 48 -4.24 5.87 30.10
C GLY A 48 -2.82 5.42 29.72
N CYS A 49 -2.54 5.23 28.44
CA CYS A 49 -1.22 4.86 27.93
C CYS A 49 -0.29 6.10 27.90
N PRO A 50 0.94 6.03 28.42
CA PRO A 50 1.89 7.16 28.38
C PRO A 50 2.56 7.35 27.02
N GLU A 51 2.54 6.35 26.14
CA GLU A 51 3.21 6.38 24.84
C GLU A 51 2.56 7.37 23.88
N ARG A 52 3.35 8.01 23.02
CA ARG A 52 2.85 8.86 21.94
C ARG A 52 3.61 8.56 20.66
N LEU A 53 2.86 8.42 19.57
CA LEU A 53 3.42 8.35 18.23
C LEU A 53 3.75 9.78 17.78
N THR A 54 4.98 10.01 17.32
CA THR A 54 5.37 11.29 16.68
C THR A 54 5.18 11.20 15.18
N TYR A 55 5.11 12.34 14.51
CA TYR A 55 4.97 12.39 13.07
C TYR A 55 6.19 11.79 12.36
N GLU A 56 7.40 12.05 12.87
CA GLU A 56 8.66 11.53 12.34
C GLU A 56 8.69 9.99 12.44
N ASN A 57 8.24 9.44 13.56
CA ASN A 57 8.13 8.00 13.75
C ASN A 57 7.11 7.40 12.78
N LEU A 58 5.95 8.04 12.61
CA LEU A 58 4.96 7.61 11.64
C LEU A 58 5.53 7.59 10.21
N GLN A 59 6.19 8.67 9.79
CA GLN A 59 6.83 8.74 8.47
C GLN A 59 7.92 7.68 8.28
N ALA A 60 8.75 7.46 9.29
CA ALA A 60 9.79 6.43 9.24
C ALA A 60 9.20 5.04 9.00
N VAL A 61 8.07 4.72 9.65
CA VAL A 61 7.43 3.44 9.47
C VAL A 61 6.74 3.34 8.11
N ILE A 62 6.07 4.39 7.64
CA ILE A 62 5.47 4.41 6.28
C ILE A 62 6.54 4.16 5.22
N LYS A 63 7.69 4.85 5.31
CA LYS A 63 8.83 4.65 4.41
C LYS A 63 9.37 3.23 4.46
N ARG A 64 9.49 2.63 5.65
CA ARG A 64 9.93 1.24 5.81
C ARG A 64 9.03 0.24 5.07
N PHE A 65 7.74 0.57 4.92
CA PHE A 65 6.77 -0.26 4.20
C PHE A 65 6.56 0.17 2.73
N GLY A 66 7.43 1.01 2.16
CA GLY A 66 7.32 1.46 0.76
C GLY A 66 7.30 0.31 -0.25
N LEU A 67 8.15 -0.71 -0.09
CA LEU A 67 8.13 -1.89 -0.97
C LEU A 67 6.82 -2.69 -0.86
N MET A 68 6.18 -2.68 0.30
CA MET A 68 4.86 -3.27 0.46
C MET A 68 3.79 -2.48 -0.30
N ALA A 69 3.91 -1.15 -0.35
CA ALA A 69 3.05 -0.30 -1.17
C ALA A 69 3.15 -0.65 -2.67
N VAL A 70 4.38 -0.88 -3.17
CA VAL A 70 4.60 -1.36 -4.55
C VAL A 70 3.91 -2.69 -4.77
N PHE A 71 4.10 -3.67 -3.87
CA PHE A 71 3.44 -4.97 -3.96
C PHE A 71 1.90 -4.83 -3.98
N ILE A 72 1.33 -3.96 -3.14
CA ILE A 72 -0.11 -3.72 -3.10
C ILE A 72 -0.61 -3.12 -4.42
N VAL A 73 0.09 -2.12 -4.96
CA VAL A 73 -0.28 -1.48 -6.24
C VAL A 73 -0.18 -2.46 -7.41
N VAL A 74 0.85 -3.31 -7.42
CA VAL A 74 1.12 -4.20 -8.55
C VAL A 74 0.28 -5.49 -8.50
N VAL A 75 -0.04 -5.99 -7.31
CA VAL A 75 -0.71 -7.29 -7.17
C VAL A 75 -2.13 -7.13 -6.65
N MET A 76 -2.31 -6.40 -5.55
CA MET A 76 -3.60 -6.35 -4.84
C MET A 76 -4.62 -5.42 -5.50
N GLN A 77 -4.20 -4.28 -6.05
CA GLN A 77 -5.11 -3.36 -6.75
C GLN A 77 -5.81 -4.00 -7.96
N PRO A 78 -5.10 -4.65 -8.90
CA PRO A 78 -5.77 -5.35 -10.00
C PRO A 78 -6.60 -6.54 -9.50
N TYR A 79 -6.09 -7.31 -8.53
CA TYR A 79 -6.82 -8.43 -7.92
C TYR A 79 -8.19 -8.00 -7.37
N LYS A 80 -8.26 -6.86 -6.65
CA LYS A 80 -9.51 -6.33 -6.09
C LYS A 80 -10.53 -5.88 -7.16
N ARG A 81 -10.07 -5.59 -8.37
CA ARG A 81 -10.91 -5.16 -9.49
C ARG A 81 -11.37 -6.32 -10.36
N ASP A 82 -10.76 -7.50 -10.21
CA ASP A 82 -11.22 -8.70 -10.89
C ASP A 82 -12.54 -9.16 -10.28
N PRO A 83 -13.64 -9.24 -11.06
CA PRO A 83 -14.91 -9.77 -10.55
C PRO A 83 -14.83 -11.27 -10.21
N ASN A 84 -13.86 -12.00 -10.78
CA ASN A 84 -13.62 -13.42 -10.55
C ASN A 84 -12.13 -13.64 -10.26
N PRO A 85 -11.63 -13.18 -9.10
CA PRO A 85 -10.21 -13.24 -8.80
C PRO A 85 -9.77 -14.70 -8.64
N PHE A 86 -8.60 -15.01 -9.18
CA PHE A 86 -7.98 -16.32 -8.98
C PHE A 86 -7.75 -16.55 -7.48
N PRO A 87 -8.02 -17.74 -6.91
CA PRO A 87 -7.87 -17.95 -5.48
C PRO A 87 -6.46 -17.58 -5.00
N HIS A 88 -6.36 -16.71 -3.99
CA HIS A 88 -5.09 -16.18 -3.50
C HIS A 88 -4.06 -17.27 -3.16
N GLU A 89 -4.51 -18.39 -2.57
CA GLU A 89 -3.65 -19.52 -2.22
C GLU A 89 -3.08 -20.25 -3.44
N ALA A 90 -3.88 -20.37 -4.51
CA ALA A 90 -3.43 -20.94 -5.78
C ALA A 90 -2.51 -19.96 -6.53
N PHE A 91 -2.78 -18.65 -6.45
CA PHE A 91 -1.98 -17.62 -7.09
C PHE A 91 -0.52 -17.60 -6.61
N MET A 92 -0.31 -17.87 -5.32
CA MET A 92 1.02 -17.90 -4.69
C MET A 92 1.71 -19.27 -4.82
N GLY A 93 1.04 -20.26 -5.42
CA GLY A 93 1.57 -21.62 -5.61
C GLY A 93 2.47 -21.74 -6.84
N ARG A 94 3.61 -22.42 -6.71
CA ARG A 94 4.59 -22.64 -7.80
C ARG A 94 4.02 -23.36 -9.04
N GLU A 95 2.99 -24.19 -8.85
CA GLU A 95 2.41 -25.01 -9.92
C GLU A 95 1.51 -24.22 -10.87
N CYS A 96 1.06 -23.02 -10.47
CA CYS A 96 0.12 -22.21 -11.24
C CYS A 96 0.80 -21.14 -12.12
N HIS A 97 2.11 -21.22 -12.40
CA HIS A 97 2.83 -20.15 -13.12
C HIS A 97 2.16 -19.76 -14.46
N GLY A 98 1.65 -20.73 -15.22
CA GLY A 98 0.94 -20.47 -16.48
C GLY A 98 -0.42 -19.78 -16.30
N GLU A 99 -1.14 -20.10 -15.23
CA GLU A 99 -2.44 -19.51 -14.88
C GLU A 99 -2.29 -18.13 -14.26
N ALA A 100 -1.26 -17.95 -13.41
CA ALA A 100 -0.84 -16.67 -12.87
C ALA A 100 -0.49 -15.71 -14.00
N LYS A 101 0.28 -16.14 -15.02
CA LYS A 101 0.60 -15.32 -16.19
C LYS A 101 -0.65 -14.83 -16.92
N LYS A 102 -1.59 -15.73 -17.24
CA LYS A 102 -2.87 -15.37 -17.88
C LYS A 102 -3.68 -14.39 -17.02
N THR A 103 -3.62 -14.55 -15.70
CA THR A 103 -4.29 -13.67 -14.75
C THR A 103 -3.68 -12.26 -14.78
N TYR A 104 -2.35 -12.14 -14.80
CA TYR A 104 -1.68 -10.86 -14.96
C TYR A 104 -1.99 -10.19 -16.31
N GLU A 105 -1.97 -10.94 -17.41
CA GLU A 105 -2.33 -10.42 -18.75
C GLU A 105 -3.77 -9.87 -18.78
N LYS A 106 -4.69 -10.52 -18.07
CA LYS A 106 -6.08 -10.03 -17.90
C LYS A 106 -6.16 -8.76 -17.04
N TRP A 107 -5.43 -8.74 -15.93
CA TRP A 107 -5.43 -7.62 -14.98
C TRP A 107 -4.83 -6.35 -15.56
N TYR A 108 -3.72 -6.49 -16.28
CA TYR A 108 -3.01 -5.42 -16.94
C TYR A 108 -3.49 -5.27 -18.38
N SER A 109 -4.81 -5.14 -18.55
CA SER A 109 -5.40 -4.76 -19.82
C SER A 109 -4.91 -3.37 -20.25
N GLU A 110 -5.06 -3.06 -21.55
CA GLU A 110 -4.74 -1.73 -22.09
C GLU A 110 -5.45 -0.61 -21.32
N ASP A 111 -6.74 -0.79 -21.03
CA ASP A 111 -7.53 0.15 -20.22
C ASP A 111 -6.94 0.37 -18.80
N TYR A 112 -6.51 -0.70 -18.13
CA TYR A 112 -5.91 -0.58 -16.80
C TYR A 112 -4.57 0.16 -16.86
N LEU A 113 -3.75 -0.17 -17.86
CA LEU A 113 -2.44 0.46 -18.08
C LEU A 113 -2.56 1.94 -18.47
N GLU A 114 -3.63 2.35 -19.14
CA GLU A 114 -3.85 3.74 -19.54
C GLU A 114 -4.50 4.60 -18.43
N HIS A 115 -5.51 4.07 -17.73
CA HIS A 115 -6.36 4.90 -16.86
C HIS A 115 -6.11 4.70 -15.36
N HIS A 116 -5.47 3.59 -14.96
CA HIS A 116 -5.37 3.21 -13.54
C HIS A 116 -3.95 3.08 -13.05
N PHE A 117 -3.09 2.39 -13.79
CA PHE A 117 -1.71 2.17 -13.41
C PHE A 117 -0.91 3.48 -13.28
N PRO A 118 -1.00 4.47 -14.20
CA PRO A 118 -0.19 5.69 -14.13
C PRO A 118 -0.51 6.51 -12.87
N ASN A 119 -1.80 6.61 -12.54
CA ASN A 119 -2.29 7.28 -11.33
C ASN A 119 -1.75 6.64 -10.04
N LEU A 120 -1.62 5.31 -10.01
CA LEU A 120 -1.05 4.59 -8.87
C LEU A 120 0.47 4.77 -8.79
N MET A 121 1.16 4.74 -9.94
CA MET A 121 2.60 4.95 -10.01
C MET A 121 3.00 6.37 -9.63
N GLU A 122 2.28 7.38 -10.11
CA GLU A 122 2.48 8.78 -9.73
C GLU A 122 2.27 8.97 -8.22
N ALA A 123 1.25 8.33 -7.64
CA ALA A 123 1.04 8.38 -6.20
C ALA A 123 2.21 7.75 -5.40
N LEU A 124 2.76 6.62 -5.87
CA LEU A 124 3.94 6.00 -5.23
C LEU A 124 5.17 6.91 -5.30
N GLU A 125 5.39 7.55 -6.45
CA GLU A 125 6.47 8.52 -6.67
C GLU A 125 6.34 9.71 -5.72
N LEU A 126 5.17 10.37 -5.69
CA LEU A 126 4.90 11.51 -4.81
C LEU A 126 5.01 11.16 -3.33
N ALA A 127 4.75 9.91 -2.96
CA ALA A 127 4.91 9.41 -1.59
C ALA A 127 6.37 9.08 -1.22
N GLY A 128 7.32 9.27 -2.15
CA GLY A 128 8.75 8.99 -1.95
C GLY A 128 9.07 7.50 -1.81
N VAL A 129 8.21 6.63 -2.37
CA VAL A 129 8.41 5.17 -2.27
C VAL A 129 9.69 4.74 -2.98
N PHE A 130 10.08 5.44 -4.04
CA PHE A 130 11.22 5.11 -4.88
C PHE A 130 12.51 5.86 -4.51
N ASP A 131 12.50 6.74 -3.49
CA ASP A 131 13.66 7.52 -3.01
C ASP A 131 14.91 6.67 -2.70
N PHE A 132 14.73 5.37 -2.42
CA PHE A 132 15.83 4.46 -2.15
C PHE A 132 16.59 4.05 -3.42
N LEU A 133 15.95 4.09 -4.59
CA LEU A 133 16.58 3.76 -5.87
C LEU A 133 17.61 4.83 -6.29
N ASP A 134 17.33 6.10 -6.00
CA ASP A 134 18.25 7.20 -6.26
C ASP A 134 19.54 7.10 -5.43
N LYS A 135 19.45 6.50 -4.24
CA LYS A 135 20.61 6.30 -3.36
C LYS A 135 21.53 5.17 -3.83
N THR A 136 21.00 4.21 -4.59
CA THR A 136 21.77 3.09 -5.14
C THR A 136 22.40 3.39 -6.50
N ALA A 137 22.10 4.54 -7.11
CA ALA A 137 22.64 4.93 -8.42
C ALA A 137 23.99 5.70 -8.33
N ILE A 138 24.52 5.91 -7.12
CA ILE A 138 25.75 6.70 -6.87
C ILE A 138 26.92 5.83 -6.36
N ASP A 139 26.74 4.51 -6.20
CA ASP A 139 27.82 3.56 -5.84
C ASP A 139 28.24 2.65 -7.01
#